data_AF-A0AAU9XW53-F1
#
_entry.id   AF-A0AAU9XW53-F1
#
_cell.length_a   1.000
_cell.length_b   1.000
_cell.length_c   1.000
_cell.angle_alpha   90.00
_cell.angle_beta   90.00
_cell.angle_gamma   90.00
#
_symmetry.space_group_name_H-M   'P 1'
#
loop_
_entity.id
_entity.type
_entity.pdbx_description
1 polymer ?
#
loop_
_entity_poly.entity_id
_entity_poly.type
_entity_poly.pdbx_seq_one_letter_code
_entity_poly.pdbx_strand_id
1 'polypeptide(L)'
;MVARERMAAHTAQCPKHKLPCQQCGKKITRESFEEHTASLCSNKRVLCPLSCGTSLPRLHLTLHLSECSERAVRCAVTGCTAIIKQKNMPQH
;
A
#
# COMPACT_ATOMS: atom_id res chain seq x y z
N MET A 1 14.30 45.18 -4.14
CA MET A 1 13.18 44.36 -3.62
C MET A 1 12.86 43.30 -4.66
N VAL A 2 13.26 42.04 -4.45
CA VAL A 2 12.81 40.95 -5.33
C VAL A 2 11.39 40.59 -4.89
N ALA A 3 10.42 41.01 -5.69
CA ALA A 3 9.01 40.79 -5.45
C ALA A 3 8.74 39.30 -5.24
N ARG A 4 8.04 39.00 -4.13
CA ARG A 4 7.57 37.66 -3.75
C ARG A 4 6.72 36.99 -4.85
N GLU A 5 6.23 37.77 -5.80
CA GLU A 5 5.42 37.33 -6.94
C GLU A 5 6.15 36.36 -7.88
N ARG A 6 7.49 36.45 -7.99
CA ARG A 6 8.27 35.51 -8.82
C ARG A 6 8.42 34.12 -8.19
N MET A 7 8.12 33.96 -6.90
CA MET A 7 8.18 32.66 -6.22
C MET A 7 6.95 31.80 -6.47
N ALA A 8 5.75 32.40 -6.62
CA ALA A 8 4.51 31.64 -6.83
C ALA A 8 4.52 30.91 -8.19
N ALA A 9 4.94 31.61 -9.25
CA ALA A 9 5.12 31.02 -10.58
C ALA A 9 6.26 29.98 -10.62
N HIS A 10 7.31 30.19 -9.81
CA HIS A 10 8.40 29.22 -9.66
C HIS A 10 7.92 27.96 -8.93
N THR A 11 7.13 28.08 -7.84
CA THR A 11 6.59 26.90 -7.13
C THR A 11 5.71 26.02 -8.02
N ALA A 12 5.01 26.60 -8.99
CA ALA A 12 4.23 25.83 -9.97
C ALA A 12 5.09 25.03 -10.95
N GLN A 13 6.38 25.34 -11.12
CA GLN A 13 7.29 24.67 -12.06
C GLN A 13 8.52 24.06 -11.37
N CYS A 14 8.64 24.21 -10.05
CA CYS A 14 9.79 23.75 -9.29
C CYS A 14 9.70 22.23 -9.14
N PRO A 15 10.71 21.46 -9.59
CA PRO A 15 10.74 20.01 -9.44
C PRO A 15 10.73 19.57 -7.97
N LYS A 16 11.31 20.41 -7.09
CA LYS A 16 11.33 20.21 -5.63
C LYS A 16 10.02 20.59 -4.93
N HIS A 17 9.02 21.11 -5.64
CA HIS A 17 7.73 21.42 -5.02
C HIS A 17 7.06 20.14 -4.56
N LYS A 18 6.71 20.08 -3.27
CA LYS A 18 6.10 18.89 -2.66
C LYS A 18 4.58 18.98 -2.77
N LEU A 19 4.00 18.11 -3.59
CA LEU A 19 2.56 17.96 -3.72
C LEU A 19 2.04 16.91 -2.73
N PRO A 20 0.90 17.17 -2.06
CA PRO A 20 0.25 16.16 -1.23
C PRO A 20 -0.40 15.10 -2.11
N CYS A 21 -0.03 13.83 -1.90
CA CYS A 21 -0.70 12.71 -2.56
C CYS A 21 -2.09 12.50 -1.97
N GLN A 22 -3.14 12.52 -2.81
CA GLN A 22 -4.53 12.27 -2.36
C GLN A 22 -4.76 10.83 -1.87
N GLN A 23 -3.94 9.89 -2.32
CA GLN A 23 -4.07 8.47 -1.96
C GLN A 23 -3.43 8.19 -0.60
N CYS A 24 -2.24 8.73 -0.32
CA CYS A 24 -1.48 8.42 0.90
C CYS A 24 -1.24 9.59 1.87
N GLY A 25 -1.63 10.81 1.49
CA GLY A 25 -1.43 12.03 2.29
C GLY A 25 0.02 12.51 2.40
N LYS A 26 1.01 11.76 1.89
CA LYS A 26 2.43 12.15 1.96
C LYS A 26 2.73 13.30 0.99
N LYS A 27 3.56 14.24 1.45
CA LYS A 27 4.09 15.36 0.64
C LYS A 27 5.28 14.85 -0.17
N ILE A 28 5.07 14.57 -1.46
CA ILE A 28 6.08 14.04 -2.39
C ILE A 28 6.49 15.12 -3.38
N THR A 29 7.77 15.21 -3.72
CA THR A 29 8.27 16.15 -4.74
C THR A 29 7.64 15.83 -6.10
N ARG A 30 7.37 16.85 -6.92
CA ARG A 30 6.74 16.68 -8.23
C ARG A 30 7.48 15.68 -9.12
N GLU A 31 8.81 15.73 -9.14
CA GLU A 31 9.66 14.78 -9.87
C GLU A 31 9.44 13.32 -9.47
N SER A 32 9.19 13.06 -8.17
CA SER A 32 8.91 11.71 -7.66
C SER A 32 7.42 11.44 -7.54
N PHE A 33 6.54 12.41 -7.82
CA PHE A 33 5.09 12.26 -7.70
C PHE A 33 4.57 11.29 -8.76
N GLU A 34 5.10 11.34 -9.98
CA GLU A 34 4.77 10.38 -11.05
C GLU A 34 5.19 8.96 -10.65
N GLU A 35 6.45 8.76 -10.24
CA GLU A 35 6.95 7.46 -9.78
C GLU A 35 6.21 6.96 -8.52
N HIS A 36 5.85 7.88 -7.63
CA HIS A 36 5.06 7.58 -6.45
C HIS A 36 3.67 7.08 -6.83
N THR A 37 2.97 7.80 -7.70
CA THR A 37 1.63 7.42 -8.14
C THR A 37 1.67 6.11 -8.94
N ALA A 38 2.74 5.90 -9.72
CA ALA A 38 2.97 4.68 -10.49
C ALA A 38 3.29 3.46 -9.60
N SER A 39 4.19 3.59 -8.62
CA SER A 39 4.73 2.43 -7.89
C SER A 39 4.90 2.64 -6.39
N LEU A 40 5.37 3.80 -5.91
CA LEU A 40 5.72 3.96 -4.48
C LEU A 40 4.55 4.32 -3.55
N CYS A 41 3.35 4.54 -4.07
CA CYS A 41 2.23 4.96 -3.25
C CYS A 41 1.86 3.86 -2.25
N SER A 42 2.06 4.16 -0.96
CA SER A 42 1.79 3.21 0.13
C SER A 42 0.31 2.84 0.23
N ASN A 43 -0.59 3.67 -0.32
CA ASN A 43 -2.03 3.38 -0.38
C ASN A 43 -2.49 2.88 -1.76
N LYS A 44 -1.56 2.62 -2.69
CA LYS A 44 -1.92 1.95 -3.95
C LYS A 44 -2.59 0.62 -3.61
N ARG A 45 -3.82 0.44 -4.08
CA ARG A 45 -4.54 -0.82 -3.96
C ARG A 45 -3.83 -1.83 -4.85
N VAL A 46 -3.29 -2.86 -4.22
CA VAL A 46 -2.63 -3.99 -4.88
C VAL A 46 -3.44 -5.23 -4.58
N LEU A 47 -3.51 -6.15 -5.55
CA LEU A 47 -4.08 -7.46 -5.30
C LEU A 47 -3.15 -8.24 -4.36
N CYS A 48 -3.73 -9.00 -3.45
CA CYS A 48 -2.95 -9.91 -2.63
C CYS A 48 -2.27 -10.97 -3.51
N PRO A 49 -0.94 -11.20 -3.37
CA PRO A 49 -0.22 -12.22 -4.12
C PRO A 49 -0.63 -13.65 -3.73
N LEU A 50 -1.32 -13.82 -2.60
CA LEU A 50 -1.90 -15.08 -2.17
C LEU A 50 -3.22 -15.38 -2.88
N SER A 51 -3.63 -14.58 -3.87
CA SER A 51 -4.85 -14.80 -4.67
C SER A 51 -6.13 -14.93 -3.84
N CYS A 52 -6.18 -14.27 -2.69
CA CYS A 52 -7.35 -14.26 -1.81
C CYS A 52 -8.55 -13.48 -2.38
N GLY A 53 -8.39 -12.84 -3.54
CA GLY A 53 -9.41 -12.02 -4.20
C GLY A 53 -9.60 -10.63 -3.59
N THR A 54 -8.85 -10.28 -2.54
CA THR A 54 -9.00 -8.97 -1.88
C THR A 54 -7.96 -7.98 -2.43
N SER A 55 -8.43 -6.78 -2.79
CA SER A 55 -7.56 -5.65 -3.16
C SER A 55 -7.41 -4.72 -1.96
N LEU A 56 -6.17 -4.50 -1.54
CA LEU A 56 -5.87 -3.76 -0.30
C LEU A 56 -4.74 -2.76 -0.56
N PRO A 57 -4.71 -1.63 0.16
CA PRO A 57 -3.58 -0.71 0.07
C PRO A 57 -2.28 -1.40 0.51
N ARG A 58 -1.16 -1.10 -0.16
CA ARG A 58 0.17 -1.68 0.17
C ARG A 58 0.51 -1.62 1.67
N LEU A 59 0.10 -0.57 2.36
CA LEU A 59 0.29 -0.42 3.80
C LEU A 59 -0.40 -1.54 4.60
N HIS A 60 -1.62 -1.88 4.23
CA HIS A 60 -2.38 -2.97 4.85
C HIS A 60 -2.03 -4.33 4.28
N LEU A 61 -1.38 -4.40 3.11
CA LEU A 61 -0.97 -5.66 2.51
C LEU A 61 -0.04 -6.44 3.45
N THR A 62 0.92 -5.79 4.13
CA THR A 62 1.85 -6.49 5.03
C THR A 62 1.14 -7.14 6.22
N LEU A 63 0.21 -6.42 6.84
CA LEU A 63 -0.67 -6.94 7.90
C LEU A 63 -1.57 -8.06 7.34
N HIS A 64 -2.24 -7.81 6.23
CA HIS A 64 -3.08 -8.80 5.57
C HIS A 64 -2.32 -10.07 5.18
N LEU A 65 -1.07 -10.00 4.71
CA LEU A 65 -0.26 -11.18 4.40
C LEU A 65 -0.03 -12.05 5.64
N SER A 66 0.07 -11.42 6.81
CA SER A 66 0.18 -12.12 8.10
C SER A 66 -1.14 -12.80 8.49
N GLU A 67 -2.27 -12.16 8.19
CA GLU A 67 -3.63 -12.62 8.52
C GLU A 67 -4.42 -13.12 7.30
N CYS A 68 -3.73 -13.52 6.24
CA CYS A 68 -4.40 -13.75 4.96
C CYS A 68 -5.22 -15.03 5.06
N SER A 69 -6.45 -14.99 4.58
CA SER A 69 -7.36 -16.12 4.58
C SER A 69 -6.86 -17.31 3.70
N GLU A 70 -5.99 -17.03 2.73
CA GLU A 70 -5.29 -18.04 1.92
C GLU A 70 -4.02 -18.58 2.60
N ARG A 71 -3.61 -18.01 3.74
CA ARG A 71 -2.45 -18.49 4.51
C ARG A 71 -2.72 -19.92 4.96
N ALA A 72 -1.77 -20.78 4.63
CA ALA A 72 -1.74 -22.15 5.10
C ALA A 72 -1.35 -22.15 6.59
N VAL A 73 -2.30 -22.48 7.45
CA VAL A 73 -2.13 -22.57 8.90
C VAL A 73 -2.22 -24.02 9.33
N ARG A 74 -1.44 -24.38 10.36
CA ARG A 74 -1.58 -25.70 10.98
C ARG A 74 -2.89 -25.73 11.76
N CYS A 75 -3.58 -26.85 11.68
CA CYS A 75 -4.73 -27.09 12.53
C CYS A 75 -4.35 -26.89 14.00
N ALA A 76 -5.19 -26.18 14.76
CA ALA A 76 -4.98 -25.91 16.18
C ALA A 76 -5.28 -27.15 17.06
N VAL A 77 -5.82 -28.23 16.47
CA VAL A 77 -6.13 -29.47 17.18
C VAL A 77 -4.83 -30.20 17.49
N THR A 78 -4.58 -30.42 18.79
CA THR A 78 -3.47 -31.24 19.29
C THR A 78 -3.54 -32.65 18.69
N GLY A 79 -2.56 -32.97 17.84
CA GLY A 79 -2.45 -34.26 17.15
C GLY A 79 -2.76 -34.23 15.65
N CYS A 80 -3.33 -33.13 15.13
CA CYS A 80 -3.59 -33.00 13.70
C CYS A 80 -2.43 -32.26 13.01
N THR A 81 -1.76 -32.92 12.07
CA THR A 81 -0.68 -32.32 11.25
C THR A 81 -1.19 -31.72 9.94
N ALA A 82 -2.52 -31.56 9.79
CA ALA A 82 -3.10 -30.99 8.60
C ALA A 82 -2.73 -29.50 8.46
N ILE A 83 -2.30 -29.14 7.25
CA ILE A 83 -2.08 -27.77 6.84
C ILE A 83 -3.30 -27.35 6.02
N ILE A 84 -4.09 -26.43 6.55
CA ILE A 84 -5.33 -25.97 5.93
C ILE A 84 -5.27 -24.47 5.66
N LYS A 85 -5.99 -23.99 4.65
CA LYS A 85 -6.14 -22.54 4.42
C LYS A 85 -6.92 -21.94 5.59
N GLN A 86 -6.52 -20.77 6.08
CA GLN A 86 -7.17 -20.10 7.21
C GLN A 86 -8.69 -19.89 6.98
N LYS A 87 -9.12 -19.62 5.75
CA LYS A 87 -10.55 -19.53 5.38
C LYS A 87 -11.34 -20.82 5.56
N ASN A 88 -10.65 -21.97 5.48
CA ASN A 88 -11.24 -23.30 5.61
C ASN A 88 -11.09 -23.85 7.03
N MET A 89 -10.52 -23.09 7.98
CA MET A 89 -10.41 -23.48 9.39
C MET A 89 -11.75 -23.90 10.02
N PRO A 90 -12.89 -23.21 9.81
CA PRO A 90 -14.16 -23.67 10.41
C PRO A 90 -14.76 -24.90 9.71
N GLN A 91 -14.18 -25.37 8.61
CA GLN A 91 -14.64 -26.54 7.84
C GLN A 91 -13.73 -27.78 7.98
N HIS A 92 -12.69 -27.72 8.82
CA HIS A 92 -11.80 -28.84 9.12
C HIS A 92 -12.14 -29.46 10.47
#